data_AF-A0A1B9B249-F1
#
_entry.id   AF-A0A1B9B249-F1
#
_cell.length_a   1.000
_cell.length_b   1.000
_cell.length_c   1.000
_cell.angle_alpha   90.00
_cell.angle_beta   90.00
_cell.angle_gamma   90.00
#
_symmetry.space_group_name_H-M   'P 1'
#
loop_
_entity.id
_entity.type
_entity.pdbx_description
1 polymer ?
#
loop_
_entity_poly.entity_id
_entity_poly.type
_entity_poly.pdbx_seq_one_letter_code
_entity_poly.pdbx_strand_id
1 'polypeptide(L)'
;MNFYITTGTFSFLKRIQDKRANLPLILLNNPKTAALIHETDQKTIFSSARKFEVLDGFGPLKQEGFYALHNIPVSIEDRPAFEFDLKNKLVSIKNETGIHAMRILSPIKSDTYVVLTNWKNEQAYAKGDTSALVPNKSSLFNTQVLFTGSPYTVTFHAYKEENK
;
A
#
# COMPACT_ATOMS: atom_id res chain seq x y z
N MET A 1 9.86 -11.17 -1.88
CA MET A 1 8.60 -11.40 -1.14
C MET A 1 7.42 -10.91 -1.94
N ASN A 2 6.28 -11.61 -1.93
CA ASN A 2 5.08 -11.19 -2.68
C ASN A 2 4.12 -10.40 -1.78
N PHE A 3 3.30 -9.56 -2.42
CA PHE A 3 2.20 -8.85 -1.79
C PHE A 3 0.93 -8.99 -2.62
N TYR A 4 -0.18 -9.26 -1.96
CA TYR A 4 -1.47 -9.46 -2.61
C TYR A 4 -2.51 -8.51 -2.04
N ILE A 5 -3.27 -7.86 -2.93
CA ILE A 5 -4.39 -6.99 -2.56
C ILE A 5 -5.62 -7.47 -3.31
N THR A 6 -6.69 -7.75 -2.58
CA THR A 6 -8.03 -7.95 -3.15
C THR A 6 -9.01 -6.97 -2.51
N THR A 7 -10.06 -6.60 -3.24
CA THR A 7 -11.08 -5.64 -2.80
C THR A 7 -12.46 -6.24 -2.98
N GLY A 8 -13.41 -5.83 -2.15
CA GLY A 8 -14.78 -6.31 -2.22
C GLY A 8 -15.62 -5.84 -1.05
N THR A 9 -16.75 -6.50 -0.83
CA THR A 9 -17.60 -6.22 0.33
C THR A 9 -16.89 -6.66 1.61
N PHE A 10 -17.02 -5.87 2.67
CA PHE A 10 -16.45 -6.17 3.99
C PHE A 10 -16.80 -7.58 4.49
N SER A 11 -18.08 -7.97 4.43
CA SER A 11 -18.55 -9.26 4.91
C SER A 11 -17.90 -10.45 4.20
N PHE A 12 -17.70 -10.35 2.88
CA PHE A 12 -17.00 -11.38 2.11
C PHE A 12 -15.53 -11.52 2.52
N LEU A 13 -14.81 -10.39 2.64
CA LEU A 13 -13.39 -10.40 2.99
C LEU A 13 -13.15 -10.83 4.44
N LYS A 14 -14.00 -10.41 5.39
CA LYS A 14 -13.96 -10.86 6.79
C LYS A 14 -14.12 -12.38 6.89
N ARG A 15 -15.05 -12.98 6.14
CA ARG A 15 -15.19 -14.45 6.07
C ARG A 15 -13.93 -15.15 5.57
N ILE A 16 -13.18 -14.54 4.64
CA ILE A 16 -11.90 -15.10 4.17
C ILE A 16 -10.86 -15.02 5.29
N GLN A 17 -10.76 -13.87 5.97
CA GLN A 17 -9.86 -13.66 7.10
C GLN A 17 -10.12 -14.67 8.23
N ASP A 18 -11.39 -14.83 8.63
CA ASP A 18 -11.78 -15.73 9.73
C ASP A 18 -11.47 -17.20 9.41
N LYS A 19 -11.73 -17.63 8.16
CA LYS A 19 -11.41 -19.01 7.71
C LYS A 19 -9.91 -19.28 7.63
N ARG A 20 -9.08 -18.24 7.61
CA ARG A 20 -7.63 -18.29 7.41
C ARG A 20 -6.91 -17.50 8.51
N ALA A 21 -7.41 -17.58 9.74
CA ALA A 21 -6.91 -16.80 10.89
C ALA A 21 -5.44 -17.08 11.24
N ASN A 22 -4.86 -18.17 10.72
CA ASN A 22 -3.44 -18.48 10.87
C ASN A 22 -2.53 -17.72 9.89
N LEU A 23 -3.09 -17.01 8.91
CA LEU A 23 -2.33 -16.22 7.95
C LEU A 23 -2.29 -14.75 8.37
N PRO A 24 -1.20 -14.02 8.04
CA PRO A 24 -1.04 -12.61 8.35
C PRO A 24 -1.87 -11.73 7.40
N LEU A 25 -3.19 -11.87 7.49
CA LEU A 25 -4.15 -11.14 6.68
C LEU A 25 -4.58 -9.86 7.40
N ILE A 26 -4.54 -8.73 6.69
CA ILE A 26 -5.01 -7.45 7.22
C ILE A 26 -6.24 -6.98 6.47
N LEU A 27 -7.35 -6.87 7.19
CA LEU A 27 -8.63 -6.39 6.69
C LEU A 27 -8.73 -4.87 6.86
N LEU A 28 -8.97 -4.20 5.76
CA LEU A 28 -9.07 -2.76 5.63
C LEU A 28 -10.48 -2.37 5.18
N ASN A 29 -10.98 -1.24 5.67
CA ASN A 29 -12.33 -0.75 5.41
C ASN A 29 -12.28 0.78 5.16
N ASN A 30 -13.04 1.23 4.18
CA ASN A 30 -13.51 2.61 4.12
C ASN A 30 -15.00 2.65 3.75
N PRO A 31 -15.66 3.83 3.76
CA PRO A 31 -17.09 3.93 3.45
C PRO A 31 -17.50 3.42 2.06
N LYS A 32 -16.56 3.25 1.11
CA LYS A 32 -16.84 2.82 -0.27
C LYS A 32 -16.62 1.32 -0.47
N THR A 33 -15.61 0.73 0.15
CA THR A 33 -15.19 -0.66 -0.09
C THR A 33 -14.31 -1.20 1.04
N ALA A 34 -14.06 -2.50 1.02
CA ALA A 34 -13.06 -3.15 1.85
C ALA A 34 -11.92 -3.70 1.00
N ALA A 35 -10.75 -3.85 1.64
CA ALA A 35 -9.58 -4.50 1.05
C ALA A 35 -9.01 -5.53 2.01
N LEU A 36 -8.46 -6.61 1.48
CA LEU A 36 -7.74 -7.62 2.25
C LEU A 36 -6.34 -7.72 1.66
N ILE A 37 -5.34 -7.43 2.49
CA ILE A 37 -3.94 -7.45 2.09
C ILE A 37 -3.21 -8.63 2.72
N HIS A 38 -2.24 -9.17 1.99
CA HIS A 38 -1.46 -10.33 2.40
C HIS A 38 -0.02 -10.21 1.90
N GLU A 39 0.92 -10.05 2.82
CA GLU A 39 2.36 -10.09 2.56
C GLU A 39 2.88 -11.50 2.86
N THR A 40 3.41 -12.20 1.85
CA THR A 40 3.87 -13.59 2.00
C THR A 40 4.79 -14.03 0.85
N ASP A 41 5.65 -15.01 1.10
CA ASP A 41 6.39 -15.71 0.05
C ASP A 41 5.57 -16.82 -0.63
N GLN A 42 4.41 -17.16 -0.08
CA GLN A 42 3.55 -18.23 -0.61
C GLN A 42 2.64 -17.75 -1.76
N LYS A 43 1.96 -18.71 -2.39
CA LYS A 43 0.90 -18.43 -3.36
C LYS A 43 -0.28 -17.75 -2.67
N THR A 44 -0.97 -16.87 -3.41
CA THR A 44 -2.17 -16.22 -2.90
C THR A 44 -3.30 -17.21 -2.64
N ILE A 45 -4.09 -16.93 -1.61
CA ILE A 45 -5.37 -17.61 -1.31
C ILE A 45 -6.56 -16.92 -2.00
N PHE A 46 -6.33 -15.76 -2.61
CA PHE A 46 -7.37 -14.96 -3.26
C PHE A 46 -7.60 -15.43 -4.69
N SER A 47 -8.86 -15.57 -5.09
CA SER A 47 -9.22 -15.94 -6.47
C SER A 47 -8.93 -14.81 -7.47
N SER A 48 -9.04 -13.55 -7.04
CA SER A 48 -8.81 -12.35 -7.86
C SER A 48 -8.02 -11.31 -7.06
N ALA A 49 -6.69 -11.44 -7.07
CA ALA A 49 -5.78 -10.49 -6.43
C ALA A 49 -4.94 -9.71 -7.44
N ARG A 50 -4.74 -8.43 -7.13
CA ARG A 50 -3.60 -7.69 -7.67
C ARG A 50 -2.35 -8.22 -6.96
N LYS A 51 -1.38 -8.68 -7.76
CA LYS A 51 -0.12 -9.23 -7.30
C LYS A 51 1.00 -8.21 -7.48
N PHE A 52 1.80 -8.07 -6.44
CA PHE A 52 2.96 -7.22 -6.42
C PHE A 52 4.18 -7.97 -5.88
N GLU A 53 5.35 -7.47 -6.25
CA GLU A 53 6.60 -7.74 -5.56
C GLU A 53 6.88 -6.61 -4.56
N VAL A 54 7.34 -6.96 -3.37
CA VAL A 54 7.83 -5.97 -2.40
C VAL A 54 9.26 -5.61 -2.77
N LEU A 55 9.48 -4.39 -3.29
CA LEU A 55 10.81 -3.91 -3.67
C LEU A 55 11.62 -3.49 -2.46
N ASP A 56 10.99 -2.78 -1.53
CA ASP A 56 11.59 -2.26 -0.31
C ASP A 56 10.50 -1.86 0.69
N GLY A 57 10.88 -1.63 1.94
CA GLY A 57 9.97 -1.21 2.99
C GLY A 57 10.56 -1.33 4.39
N PHE A 58 9.79 -0.86 5.37
CA PHE A 58 10.17 -0.97 6.77
C PHE A 58 8.94 -1.20 7.64
N GLY A 59 9.18 -1.70 8.86
CA GLY A 59 8.16 -1.91 9.88
C GLY A 59 7.21 -3.08 9.57
N PRO A 60 6.65 -3.72 10.62
CA PRO A 60 5.61 -4.73 10.45
C PRO A 60 4.26 -4.06 10.15
N LEU A 61 3.53 -4.58 9.17
CA LEU A 61 2.13 -4.21 8.96
C LEU A 61 1.27 -4.84 10.06
N LYS A 62 0.24 -4.11 10.51
CA LYS A 62 -0.62 -4.54 11.63
C LYS A 62 -2.10 -4.39 11.31
N GLN A 63 -2.95 -5.22 11.94
CA GLN A 63 -4.41 -5.09 11.93
C GLN A 63 -4.87 -3.89 12.80
N GLU A 64 -4.27 -2.71 12.58
CA GLU A 64 -4.59 -1.48 13.28
C GLU A 64 -4.14 -0.23 12.55
N GLY A 65 -4.72 0.90 12.96
CA GLY A 65 -4.34 2.22 12.49
C GLY A 65 -4.93 2.54 11.14
N PHE A 66 -4.24 3.40 10.40
CA PHE A 66 -4.70 3.97 9.15
C PHE A 66 -3.76 3.58 8.02
N TYR A 67 -4.33 3.29 6.86
CA TYR A 67 -3.60 2.83 5.68
C TYR A 67 -3.85 3.79 4.53
N ALA A 68 -2.78 4.23 3.88
CA ALA A 68 -2.85 4.97 2.62
C ALA A 68 -2.14 4.18 1.52
N LEU A 69 -2.83 3.97 0.41
CA LEU A 69 -2.31 3.31 -0.79
C LEU A 69 -2.22 4.36 -1.89
N HIS A 70 -1.00 4.81 -2.18
CA HIS A 70 -0.71 5.73 -3.26
C HIS A 70 -0.48 4.94 -4.55
N ASN A 71 -1.44 5.00 -5.46
CA ASN A 71 -1.43 4.29 -6.72
C ASN A 71 -0.79 5.18 -7.78
N ILE A 72 0.31 4.72 -8.38
CA ILE A 72 1.14 5.52 -9.27
C ILE A 72 1.34 4.74 -10.58
N PRO A 73 0.58 5.06 -11.64
CA PRO A 73 0.78 4.49 -12.97
C PRO A 73 2.10 4.98 -13.57
N VAL A 74 3.01 4.08 -13.90
CA VAL A 74 4.35 4.40 -14.44
C VAL A 74 4.56 3.66 -15.75
N SER A 75 5.01 4.37 -16.78
CA SER A 75 5.36 3.77 -18.07
C SER A 75 6.44 2.69 -17.89
N ILE A 76 6.51 1.71 -18.79
CA ILE A 76 7.53 0.65 -18.71
C ILE A 76 8.95 1.25 -18.83
N GLU A 77 9.11 2.27 -19.66
CA GLU A 77 10.37 2.96 -19.93
C GLU A 77 10.91 3.67 -18.68
N ASP A 78 10.03 4.25 -17.86
CA ASP A 78 10.43 5.05 -16.70
C ASP A 78 10.59 4.24 -15.41
N ARG A 79 10.21 2.94 -15.40
CA ARG A 79 10.28 2.10 -14.18
C ARG A 79 11.66 2.11 -13.52
N PRO A 80 12.79 1.94 -14.25
CA PRO A 80 14.10 1.88 -13.60
C PRO A 80 14.45 3.18 -12.86
N ALA A 81 14.17 4.34 -13.47
CA ALA A 81 14.42 5.64 -12.86
C ALA A 81 13.48 5.87 -11.66
N PHE A 82 12.21 5.55 -11.82
CA PHE A 82 11.20 5.65 -10.77
C PHE A 82 11.55 4.81 -9.53
N GLU A 83 11.95 3.55 -9.73
CA GLU A 83 12.33 2.65 -8.63
C GLU A 83 13.59 3.11 -7.91
N PHE A 84 14.59 3.62 -8.64
CA PHE A 84 15.81 4.17 -8.05
C PHE A 84 15.52 5.37 -7.14
N ASP A 85 14.75 6.33 -7.64
CA ASP A 85 14.38 7.53 -6.89
C ASP A 85 13.51 7.21 -5.66
N LEU A 86 12.55 6.28 -5.78
CA LEU A 86 11.74 5.84 -4.63
C LEU A 86 12.58 5.20 -3.54
N LYS A 87 13.56 4.35 -3.90
CA LYS A 87 14.46 3.72 -2.93
C LYS A 87 15.30 4.75 -2.17
N ASN A 88 15.83 5.75 -2.88
CA ASN A 88 16.59 6.84 -2.24
C ASN A 88 15.72 7.64 -1.27
N LYS A 89 14.45 7.89 -1.63
CA LYS A 89 13.51 8.61 -0.76
C LYS A 89 13.03 7.83 0.44
N LEU A 90 12.95 6.50 0.35
CA LEU A 90 12.55 5.66 1.48
C LEU A 90 13.41 5.92 2.72
N VAL A 91 14.71 6.20 2.53
CA VAL A 91 15.65 6.54 3.61
C VAL A 91 15.21 7.80 4.36
N SER A 92 14.79 8.84 3.63
CA SER A 92 14.28 10.08 4.21
C SER A 92 12.94 9.87 4.91
N ILE A 93 12.01 9.15 4.28
CA ILE A 93 10.66 8.88 4.79
C ILE A 93 10.70 8.06 6.09
N LYS A 94 11.65 7.12 6.21
CA LYS A 94 11.80 6.31 7.44
C LYS A 94 12.03 7.16 8.69
N ASN A 95 12.57 8.37 8.53
CA ASN A 95 12.82 9.29 9.64
C ASN A 95 11.61 10.19 9.96
N GLU A 96 10.51 10.08 9.20
CA GLU A 96 9.27 10.81 9.48
C GLU A 96 8.53 10.22 10.69
N THR A 97 8.12 11.11 11.59
CA THR A 97 7.38 10.73 12.79
C THR A 97 5.93 10.37 12.44
N GLY A 98 5.55 9.10 12.58
CA GLY A 98 4.14 8.68 12.52
C GLY A 98 3.83 7.53 11.58
N ILE A 99 4.76 7.18 10.68
CA ILE A 99 4.65 5.98 9.83
C ILE A 99 5.16 4.77 10.63
N HIS A 100 4.28 3.81 10.89
CA HIS A 100 4.63 2.56 11.54
C HIS A 100 5.28 1.56 10.58
N ALA A 101 4.77 1.52 9.35
CA ALA A 101 5.27 0.63 8.31
C ALA A 101 5.00 1.19 6.92
N MET A 102 5.84 0.79 5.96
CA MET A 102 5.74 1.19 4.56
C MET A 102 6.17 0.05 3.64
N ARG A 103 5.56 -0.02 2.46
CA ARG A 103 5.96 -0.93 1.36
C ARG A 103 5.96 -0.21 0.04
N ILE A 104 6.99 -0.46 -0.77
CA ILE A 104 7.04 -0.12 -2.19
C ILE A 104 6.69 -1.39 -2.96
N LEU A 105 5.54 -1.37 -3.64
CA LEU A 105 4.96 -2.53 -4.32
C LEU A 105 5.06 -2.36 -5.84
N SER A 106 5.87 -3.21 -6.47
CA SER A 106 6.01 -3.28 -7.93
C SER A 106 4.95 -4.19 -8.54
N PRO A 107 4.17 -3.74 -9.54
CA PRO A 107 3.08 -4.53 -10.10
C PRO A 107 3.59 -5.63 -11.03
N ILE A 108 3.03 -6.85 -10.89
CA ILE A 108 3.39 -7.98 -11.77
C ILE A 108 2.61 -7.96 -13.10
N LYS A 109 1.35 -7.53 -13.10
CA LYS A 109 0.44 -7.60 -14.26
C LYS A 109 -0.10 -6.24 -14.72
N SER A 110 0.30 -5.15 -14.08
CA SER A 110 -0.12 -3.79 -14.40
C SER A 110 1.09 -2.85 -14.45
N ASP A 111 0.83 -1.58 -14.71
CA ASP A 111 1.78 -0.47 -14.69
C ASP A 111 1.70 0.38 -13.42
N THR A 112 0.71 0.11 -12.58
CA THR A 112 0.43 0.90 -11.38
C THR A 112 1.18 0.36 -10.17
N TYR A 113 2.22 1.09 -9.75
CA TYR A 113 2.90 0.88 -8.48
C TYR A 113 2.00 1.29 -7.32
N VAL A 114 2.26 0.70 -6.15
CA VAL A 114 1.62 1.12 -4.91
C VAL A 114 2.67 1.43 -3.86
N VAL A 115 2.68 2.66 -3.37
CA VAL A 115 3.35 3.00 -2.11
C VAL A 115 2.31 2.88 -1.00
N LEU A 116 2.45 1.86 -0.18
CA LEU A 116 1.57 1.59 0.95
C LEU A 116 2.21 2.13 2.23
N THR A 117 1.46 2.91 3.01
CA THR A 117 1.89 3.38 4.33
C THR A 117 0.86 3.01 5.38
N ASN A 118 1.35 2.57 6.55
CA ASN A 118 0.56 2.29 7.75
C ASN A 118 0.93 3.29 8.85
N TRP A 119 -0.05 4.04 9.30
CA TRP A 119 0.05 5.11 10.29
C TRP A 119 -0.66 4.72 11.57
N LYS A 120 -0.29 5.36 12.68
CA LYS A 120 -0.97 5.16 13.98
C LYS A 120 -2.48 5.38 13.91
N ASN A 121 -2.91 6.44 13.22
CA ASN A 121 -4.30 6.81 13.03
C ASN A 121 -4.41 7.83 11.88
N GLU A 122 -5.65 8.19 11.53
CA GLU A 122 -5.95 9.17 10.48
C GLU A 122 -5.39 10.56 10.77
N GLN A 123 -5.36 10.97 12.05
CA GLN A 123 -4.79 12.28 12.44
C GLN A 123 -3.28 12.34 12.21
N ALA A 124 -2.55 11.24 12.45
CA ALA A 124 -1.13 11.14 12.16
C ALA A 124 -0.86 11.25 10.65
N TYR A 125 -1.67 10.57 9.84
CA TYR A 125 -1.62 10.70 8.38
C TYR A 125 -1.89 12.13 7.92
N ALA A 126 -2.91 12.79 8.46
CA ALA A 126 -3.29 14.16 8.09
C ALA A 126 -2.24 15.21 8.48
N LYS A 127 -1.45 14.95 9.54
CA LYS A 127 -0.34 15.83 9.99
C LYS A 127 0.99 15.52 9.32
N GLY A 128 1.17 14.30 8.83
CA GLY A 128 2.38 13.89 8.14
C GLY A 128 2.52 14.57 6.79
N ASP A 129 3.77 14.80 6.37
CA ASP A 129 4.04 15.34 5.04
C ASP A 129 3.91 14.22 3.99
N THR A 130 2.69 14.04 3.49
CA THR A 130 2.40 13.04 2.46
C THR A 130 2.77 13.51 1.05
N SER A 131 3.24 14.75 0.88
CA SER A 131 3.65 15.29 -0.43
C SER A 131 4.89 14.59 -0.99
N ALA A 132 5.72 14.03 -0.10
CA ALA A 132 6.85 13.16 -0.44
C ALA A 132 6.43 11.72 -0.81
N LEU A 133 5.16 11.34 -0.60
CA LEU A 133 4.62 10.00 -0.89
C LEU A 133 3.73 9.99 -2.14
N VAL A 134 3.11 11.11 -2.48
CA VAL A 134 2.25 11.27 -3.65
C VAL A 134 2.98 12.11 -4.71
N PRO A 135 3.24 11.55 -5.90
CA PRO A 135 3.75 12.36 -7.00
C PRO A 135 2.67 13.30 -7.49
N ASN A 136 2.90 14.60 -7.27
CA ASN A 136 2.51 15.56 -8.29
C ASN A 136 3.48 15.38 -9.47
N LYS A 137 3.03 15.72 -10.69
CA LYS A 137 3.76 15.55 -11.97
C LYS A 137 5.21 16.10 -12.01
N SER A 138 5.70 16.72 -10.94
CA SER A 138 7.01 17.38 -10.86
C SER A 138 7.80 17.14 -9.56
N SER A 139 7.28 16.47 -8.53
CA SER A 139 7.89 16.55 -7.17
C SER A 139 8.54 15.27 -6.65
N LEU A 140 8.20 14.08 -7.17
CA LEU A 140 8.80 12.84 -6.65
C LEU A 140 10.08 12.40 -7.32
N PHE A 141 10.31 12.81 -8.56
CA PHE A 141 11.36 12.24 -9.39
C PHE A 141 12.16 13.39 -10.00
N ASN A 142 13.49 13.33 -9.90
CA ASN A 142 14.37 14.33 -10.54
C ASN A 142 14.37 14.18 -12.08
N THR A 143 13.64 13.20 -12.59
CA THR A 143 13.39 12.90 -13.99
C THR A 143 11.92 13.13 -14.32
N GLN A 144 11.62 13.57 -15.54
CA GLN A 144 10.25 13.69 -16.05
C GLN A 144 9.65 12.28 -16.25
N VAL A 145 9.25 11.64 -15.15
CA VAL A 145 8.55 10.35 -15.22
C VAL A 145 7.19 10.57 -15.90
N LEU A 146 6.95 9.87 -17.01
CA LEU A 146 5.67 9.92 -17.71
C LEU A 146 4.70 8.95 -17.04
N PHE A 147 3.72 9.50 -16.34
CA PHE A 147 2.62 8.71 -15.79
C PHE A 147 1.63 8.34 -16.89
N THR A 148 1.31 7.05 -17.00
CA THR A 148 0.31 6.50 -17.94
C THR A 148 -1.13 6.84 -17.54
N GLY A 149 -1.32 7.39 -16.34
CA GLY A 149 -2.59 7.88 -15.82
C GLY A 149 -2.37 8.78 -14.60
N SER A 150 -3.43 9.42 -14.10
CA SER A 150 -3.30 10.26 -12.91
C SER A 150 -3.03 9.43 -11.64
N PRO A 151 -1.96 9.73 -10.88
CA PRO A 151 -1.77 9.13 -9.56
C PRO A 151 -2.96 9.45 -8.65
N TYR A 152 -3.31 8.51 -7.77
CA TYR A 152 -4.41 8.69 -6.81
C TYR A 152 -4.17 7.92 -5.52
N THR A 153 -4.73 8.42 -4.42
CA THR A 153 -4.62 7.80 -3.11
C THR A 153 -5.96 7.21 -2.68
N VAL A 154 -5.94 5.98 -2.17
CA VAL A 154 -7.07 5.37 -1.47
C VAL A 154 -6.67 5.12 -0.03
N THR A 155 -7.50 5.58 0.90
CA THR A 155 -7.27 5.43 2.34
C THR A 155 -8.25 4.46 2.97
N PHE A 156 -7.82 3.82 4.05
CA PHE A 156 -8.59 2.85 4.81
C PHE A 156 -8.26 2.93 6.29
N HIS A 157 -9.24 2.56 7.12
CA HIS A 157 -9.00 2.17 8.49
C HIS A 157 -8.79 0.65 8.54
N ALA A 158 -7.82 0.20 9.33
CA ALA A 158 -7.71 -1.22 9.63
C ALA A 158 -8.86 -1.62 10.55
N TYR A 159 -9.56 -2.69 10.20
CA TYR A 159 -10.67 -3.18 11.00
C TYR A 159 -10.16 -3.58 12.40
N LYS A 160 -10.77 -3.03 13.45
CA LYS A 160 -10.60 -3.51 14.81
C LYS A 160 -11.90 -4.16 15.21
N GLU A 161 -11.84 -5.41 15.65
CA GLU A 161 -12.98 -6.06 16.26
C GLU A 161 -13.22 -5.35 17.60
N GLU A 162 -14.38 -4.73 17.76
CA GLU A 162 -14.78 -4.20 19.07
C GLU A 162 -14.96 -5.40 19.99
N ASN A 163 -14.12 -5.48 21.03
CA ASN A 163 -14.33 -6.46 22.10
C ASN A 163 -15.70 -6.19 22.71
N LYS A 164 -16.64 -7.11 22.50
CA LYS A 164 -17.90 -7.16 23.26
C LYS A 164 -17.63 -7.60 24.70
#